data_AF-A0A1H4QWU3-F1
#
_entry.id   AF-A0A1H4QWU3-F1
#
_cell.length_a   1.000
_cell.length_b   1.000
_cell.length_c   1.000
_cell.angle_alpha   90.00
_cell.angle_beta   90.00
_cell.angle_gamma   90.00
#
_symmetry.space_group_name_H-M   'P 1'
#
loop_
_entity.id
_entity.type
_entity.pdbx_description
1 polymer ?
#
loop_
_entity_poly.entity_id
_entity_poly.type
_entity_poly.pdbx_seq_one_letter_code
_entity_poly.pdbx_strand_id
1 'polypeptide(L)'
;MNLKKLTYLLAISLLILSCSSKKHEGPFNYNLIKNKLNLTLSEIEEFDKIIGEYNGKLVANFQTSGRSKSEKMKNAKEISSIQDSLIKLLLSKEKYSIYKTEIDIERKGRDQHNMNLIKAQLSLDSLQTKKFEAANKAFYTTLIGNHDYYHGKPDVYLQYYKEIDANRQNLFEKMLTKEQLNTYNKLKSEYKIGQNEH
;
A
#
# COMPACT_ATOMS: atom_id res chain seq x y z
N MET A 1 31.87 -44.72 -10.74
CA MET A 1 30.88 -43.87 -10.04
C MET A 1 29.50 -44.30 -10.52
N ASN A 2 28.64 -44.78 -9.61
CA ASN A 2 27.44 -45.54 -9.99
C ASN A 2 26.33 -44.60 -10.46
N LEU A 3 25.77 -44.79 -11.67
CA LEU A 3 24.77 -43.90 -12.29
C LEU A 3 23.55 -43.66 -11.37
N LYS A 4 23.23 -44.64 -10.52
CA LYS A 4 22.16 -44.58 -9.50
C LYS A 4 22.45 -43.64 -8.32
N LYS A 5 23.72 -43.30 -8.06
CA LYS A 5 24.12 -42.35 -7.01
C LYS A 5 24.09 -40.89 -7.52
N LEU A 6 24.22 -40.69 -8.84
CA LEU A 6 24.16 -39.37 -9.47
C LEU A 6 22.72 -38.85 -9.54
N THR A 7 21.74 -39.73 -9.75
CA THR A 7 20.31 -39.37 -9.74
C THR A 7 19.80 -39.01 -8.34
N TYR A 8 20.35 -39.62 -7.28
CA TYR A 8 19.98 -39.29 -5.89
C TYR A 8 20.50 -37.92 -5.44
N LEU A 9 21.67 -37.50 -5.94
CA LEU A 9 22.23 -36.18 -5.68
C LEU A 9 21.53 -35.05 -6.47
N LEU A 10 20.99 -35.36 -7.65
CA LEU A 10 20.22 -34.39 -8.45
C LEU A 10 18.78 -34.20 -7.93
N ALA A 11 18.20 -35.19 -7.26
CA ALA A 11 16.85 -35.11 -6.70
C ALA A 11 16.80 -34.33 -5.37
N ILE A 12 17.91 -34.25 -4.62
CA ILE A 12 17.98 -33.52 -3.34
C ILE A 12 18.21 -32.01 -3.55
N SER A 13 18.87 -31.61 -4.64
CA SER A 13 19.07 -30.20 -4.98
C SER A 13 17.82 -29.48 -5.51
N LEU A 14 16.76 -30.21 -5.88
CA LEU A 14 15.47 -29.65 -6.31
C LEU A 14 14.49 -29.40 -5.14
N LEU A 15 14.77 -29.90 -3.94
CA LEU A 15 13.88 -29.73 -2.78
C LEU A 15 14.14 -28.45 -1.98
N ILE A 16 15.20 -27.70 -2.28
CA ILE A 16 15.54 -26.44 -1.57
C ILE A 16 14.88 -25.19 -2.18
N LEU A 17 14.13 -25.32 -3.29
CA LEU A 17 13.37 -24.22 -3.89
C LEU A 17 11.88 -24.18 -3.49
N SER A 18 11.43 -25.13 -2.64
CA SER A 18 10.02 -25.21 -2.21
C SER A 18 9.72 -24.55 -0.87
N CYS A 19 10.57 -23.62 -0.40
CA CYS A 19 10.13 -22.60 0.55
C CYS A 19 9.63 -21.37 -0.23
N SER A 20 8.53 -21.53 -0.97
CA SER A 20 7.70 -20.37 -1.28
C SER A 20 7.03 -19.92 0.02
N SER A 21 7.77 -19.22 0.87
CA SER A 21 7.13 -18.32 1.83
C SER A 21 6.13 -17.51 1.02
N LYS A 22 4.85 -17.51 1.43
CA LYS A 22 3.86 -16.62 0.82
C LYS A 22 4.53 -15.26 0.69
N LYS A 23 4.74 -14.78 -0.53
CA LYS A 23 5.38 -13.49 -0.77
C LYS A 23 4.59 -12.49 0.06
N HIS A 24 5.19 -11.98 1.13
CA HIS A 24 4.59 -10.89 1.87
C HIS A 24 4.44 -9.75 0.86
N GLU A 25 3.21 -9.34 0.58
CA GLU A 25 2.92 -8.34 -0.46
C GLU A 25 3.51 -6.95 -0.12
N GLY A 26 4.17 -6.83 1.03
CA GLY A 26 4.78 -5.60 1.49
C GLY A 26 3.72 -4.60 1.92
N PRO A 27 4.13 -3.38 2.28
CA PRO A 27 3.21 -2.36 2.76
C PRO A 27 2.43 -1.64 1.65
N PHE A 28 2.80 -1.81 0.38
CA PHE A 28 2.30 -1.01 -0.74
C PHE A 28 1.73 -1.87 -1.87
N ASN A 29 0.76 -1.34 -2.61
CA ASN A 29 0.18 -2.02 -3.77
C ASN A 29 1.10 -1.96 -5.00
N TYR A 30 2.17 -2.75 -4.99
CA TYR A 30 3.17 -2.77 -6.06
C TYR A 30 2.60 -3.21 -7.42
N ASN A 31 1.51 -3.98 -7.44
CA ASN A 31 0.84 -4.35 -8.68
C ASN A 31 0.24 -3.12 -9.38
N LEU A 32 -0.44 -2.24 -8.64
CA LEU A 32 -0.94 -0.97 -9.17
C LEU A 32 0.21 -0.09 -9.69
N ILE A 33 1.32 -0.02 -8.95
CA ILE A 33 2.49 0.77 -9.34
C ILE A 33 3.08 0.23 -10.64
N LYS A 34 3.35 -1.08 -10.73
CA LYS A 34 3.89 -1.70 -11.96
C LYS A 34 2.99 -1.46 -13.18
N ASN A 35 1.67 -1.56 -13.01
CA ASN A 35 0.72 -1.29 -14.09
C ASN A 35 0.82 0.15 -14.61
N LYS A 36 1.04 1.13 -13.74
CA LYS A 36 1.21 2.54 -14.12
C LYS A 36 2.56 2.83 -14.79
N LEU A 37 3.58 2.03 -14.48
CA LEU A 37 4.93 2.20 -15.02
C LEU A 37 5.11 1.60 -16.42
N ASN A 38 4.18 0.74 -16.87
CA ASN A 38 4.27 0.02 -18.14
C ASN A 38 5.65 -0.63 -18.34
N LEU A 39 6.05 -1.43 -17.34
CA LEU A 39 7.35 -2.10 -17.31
C LEU A 39 7.44 -3.22 -18.37
N THR A 40 8.63 -3.39 -18.93
CA THR A 40 8.98 -4.58 -19.71
C THR A 40 9.06 -5.81 -18.80
N LEU A 41 9.02 -7.02 -19.37
CA LEU A 41 9.12 -8.26 -18.60
C LEU A 41 10.41 -8.32 -17.75
N SER A 42 11.55 -7.94 -18.33
CA SER A 42 12.82 -7.90 -17.61
C SER A 42 12.84 -6.88 -16.47
N GLU A 43 12.24 -5.69 -16.67
CA GLU A 43 12.07 -4.71 -15.59
C GLU A 43 11.15 -5.25 -14.49
N ILE A 44 10.07 -5.97 -14.82
CA ILE A 44 9.15 -6.56 -13.84
C ILE A 44 9.88 -7.59 -12.96
N GLU A 45 10.68 -8.47 -13.56
CA GLU A 45 11.41 -9.51 -12.83
C GLU A 45 12.39 -8.92 -11.82
N GLU A 46 13.23 -7.94 -12.24
CA GLU A 46 14.19 -7.31 -11.33
C GLU A 46 13.48 -6.41 -10.31
N PHE A 47 12.39 -5.75 -10.69
CA PHE A 47 11.56 -4.98 -9.76
C PHE A 47 11.01 -5.88 -8.65
N ASP A 48 10.39 -7.01 -9.00
CA ASP A 48 9.80 -7.93 -8.03
C ASP A 48 10.86 -8.58 -7.13
N LYS A 49 12.07 -8.80 -7.65
CA LYS A 49 13.21 -9.27 -6.87
C LYS A 49 13.67 -8.22 -5.85
N ILE A 50 13.85 -6.97 -6.26
CA ILE A 50 14.22 -5.86 -5.37
C ILE A 50 13.15 -5.68 -4.29
N ILE A 51 11.87 -5.61 -4.67
CA ILE A 51 10.75 -5.46 -3.71
C ILE A 51 10.70 -6.63 -2.75
N GLY A 52 10.83 -7.87 -3.24
CA GLY A 52 10.80 -9.07 -2.41
C GLY A 52 11.91 -9.09 -1.36
N GLU A 53 13.14 -8.79 -1.77
CA GLU A 53 14.30 -8.75 -0.86
C GLU A 53 14.12 -7.69 0.24
N TYR A 54 13.72 -6.48 -0.14
CA TYR A 54 13.66 -5.36 0.81
C TYR A 54 12.41 -5.40 1.70
N ASN A 55 11.30 -5.97 1.23
CA ASN A 55 10.18 -6.34 2.09
C ASN A 55 10.62 -7.36 3.15
N GLY A 56 11.41 -8.37 2.76
CA GLY A 56 11.99 -9.33 3.70
C GLY A 56 12.85 -8.66 4.78
N LYS A 57 13.70 -7.70 4.38
CA LYS A 57 14.52 -6.91 5.32
C LYS A 57 13.66 -6.05 6.26
N LEU A 58 12.58 -5.45 5.76
CA LEU A 58 11.63 -4.70 6.59
C LEU A 58 10.99 -5.60 7.64
N VAL A 59 10.42 -6.74 7.24
CA VAL A 59 9.80 -7.70 8.16
C VAL A 59 10.80 -8.13 9.25
N ALA A 60 12.01 -8.54 8.86
CA ALA A 60 13.05 -8.93 9.80
C ALA A 60 13.38 -7.80 10.79
N ASN A 61 13.51 -6.56 10.31
CA ASN A 61 13.76 -5.40 11.16
C ASN A 61 12.68 -5.18 12.24
N PHE A 62 11.40 -5.36 11.88
CA PHE A 62 10.30 -5.20 12.84
C PHE A 62 10.21 -6.38 13.83
N GLN A 63 10.65 -7.58 13.43
CA GLN A 63 10.70 -8.77 14.28
C GLN A 63 11.90 -8.80 15.24
N THR A 64 12.97 -8.02 15.00
CA THR A 64 14.15 -7.98 15.87
C THR A 64 13.80 -7.61 17.31
N SER A 65 14.08 -8.49 18.26
CA SER A 65 13.93 -8.24 19.70
C SER A 65 14.99 -7.26 20.22
N GLY A 66 14.72 -6.60 21.34
CA GLY A 66 15.70 -5.72 22.01
C GLY A 66 15.94 -4.36 21.36
N ARG A 67 15.36 -4.08 20.18
CA ARG A 67 15.37 -2.74 19.57
C ARG A 67 14.12 -1.95 19.91
N SER A 68 14.29 -0.69 20.24
CA SER A 68 13.20 0.26 20.43
C SER A 68 12.42 0.50 19.12
N LYS A 69 11.18 0.99 19.25
CA LYS A 69 10.37 1.41 18.08
C LYS A 69 11.11 2.47 17.25
N SER A 70 11.80 3.41 17.88
CA SER A 70 12.55 4.47 17.18
C SER A 70 13.68 3.90 16.31
N GLU A 71 14.48 2.98 16.86
CA GLU A 71 15.57 2.34 16.12
C GLU A 71 15.06 1.52 14.93
N LYS A 72 13.99 0.75 15.14
CA LYS A 72 13.33 0.01 14.05
C LYS A 72 12.87 0.96 12.95
N MET A 73 12.37 2.15 13.29
CA MET A 73 11.86 3.10 12.30
C MET A 73 12.99 3.77 11.53
N LYS A 74 14.09 4.10 12.21
CA LYS A 74 15.30 4.59 11.56
C LYS A 74 15.83 3.59 10.53
N ASN A 75 15.99 2.33 10.94
CA ASN A 75 16.46 1.27 10.03
C ASN A 75 15.48 1.00 8.88
N ALA A 76 14.16 1.05 9.13
CA ALA A 76 13.15 0.91 8.08
C ALA A 76 13.25 2.02 7.01
N LYS A 77 13.57 3.26 7.42
CA LYS A 77 13.83 4.37 6.48
C LYS A 77 15.07 4.12 5.64
N GLU A 78 16.15 3.62 6.25
CA GLU A 78 17.39 3.28 5.55
C GLU A 78 17.16 2.16 4.53
N ILE A 79 16.50 1.07 4.94
CA ILE A 79 16.11 -0.04 4.05
C ILE A 79 15.29 0.49 2.86
N SER A 80 14.27 1.32 3.13
CA SER A 80 13.42 1.89 2.08
C SER A 80 14.18 2.81 1.13
N SER A 81 15.16 3.57 1.64
CA SER A 81 16.00 4.46 0.82
C SER A 81 16.91 3.70 -0.14
N ILE A 82 17.47 2.58 0.33
CA ILE A 82 18.29 1.71 -0.50
C ILE A 82 17.41 1.03 -1.57
N GLN A 83 16.23 0.52 -1.20
CA GLN A 83 15.26 -0.01 -2.16
C GLN A 83 14.93 1.02 -3.24
N ASP A 84 14.56 2.25 -2.86
CA ASP A 84 14.24 3.34 -3.79
C ASP A 84 15.43 3.65 -4.72
N SER A 85 16.66 3.57 -4.21
CA SER A 85 17.89 3.79 -5.01
C SER A 85 18.13 2.68 -6.04
N LEU A 86 17.86 1.42 -5.70
CA LEU A 86 17.97 0.30 -6.65
C LEU A 86 16.90 0.38 -7.73
N ILE A 87 15.66 0.70 -7.35
CA ILE A 87 14.58 0.94 -8.32
C ILE A 87 14.92 2.11 -9.26
N LYS A 88 15.58 3.16 -8.76
CA LYS A 88 16.06 4.26 -9.59
C LYS A 88 17.07 3.83 -10.65
N LEU A 89 17.94 2.88 -10.34
CA LEU A 89 18.93 2.35 -11.29
C LEU A 89 18.28 1.45 -12.34
N LEU A 90 17.19 0.77 -11.98
CA LEU A 90 16.43 -0.10 -12.88
C LEU A 90 15.59 0.68 -13.90
N LEU A 91 14.97 1.78 -13.47
CA LEU A 91 13.96 2.50 -14.25
C LEU A 91 14.55 3.68 -15.03
N SER A 92 13.92 4.00 -16.17
CA SER A 92 14.16 5.28 -16.84
C SER A 92 13.78 6.45 -15.92
N LYS A 93 14.32 7.64 -16.18
CA LYS A 93 14.03 8.85 -15.38
C LYS A 93 12.51 9.13 -15.28
N GLU A 94 11.78 8.94 -16.38
CA GLU A 94 10.33 9.15 -16.43
C GLU A 94 9.58 8.12 -15.58
N LYS A 95 9.86 6.83 -15.76
CA LYS A 95 9.28 5.75 -14.97
C LYS A 95 9.59 5.92 -13.48
N TYR A 96 10.83 6.28 -13.13
CA TYR A 96 11.19 6.52 -11.75
C TYR A 96 10.43 7.69 -11.12
N SER A 97 10.13 8.75 -11.89
CA SER A 97 9.29 9.85 -11.40
C SER A 97 7.88 9.38 -11.05
N ILE A 98 7.27 8.55 -11.90
CA ILE A 98 5.95 7.95 -11.65
C ILE A 98 6.01 7.03 -10.42
N TYR A 99 7.03 6.17 -10.33
CA TYR A 99 7.25 5.30 -9.17
C TYR A 99 7.30 6.13 -7.88
N LYS A 100 8.08 7.22 -7.89
CA LYS A 100 8.24 8.05 -6.69
C LYS A 100 6.94 8.69 -6.26
N THR A 101 6.17 9.22 -7.21
CA THR A 101 4.84 9.77 -6.96
C THR A 101 3.91 8.74 -6.35
N GLU A 102 3.83 7.53 -6.92
CA GLU A 102 2.93 6.49 -6.41
C GLU A 102 3.36 5.97 -5.04
N ILE A 103 4.66 5.81 -4.79
CA ILE A 103 5.17 5.44 -3.46
C ILE A 103 4.83 6.50 -2.41
N ASP A 104 4.95 7.78 -2.76
CA ASP A 104 4.60 8.87 -1.84
C ASP A 104 3.08 8.92 -1.58
N ILE A 105 2.25 8.53 -2.54
CA ILE A 105 0.79 8.35 -2.35
C ILE A 105 0.52 7.19 -1.38
N GLU A 106 1.13 6.02 -1.60
CA GLU A 106 0.97 4.86 -0.72
C GLU A 106 1.40 5.18 0.72
N ARG A 107 2.57 5.83 0.90
CA ARG A 107 3.09 6.23 2.22
C ARG A 107 2.17 7.20 2.97
N LYS A 108 1.48 8.08 2.26
CA LYS A 108 0.54 9.05 2.85
C LYS A 108 -0.88 8.48 3.00
N GLY A 109 -1.15 7.30 2.45
CA GLY A 109 -2.46 6.69 2.39
C GLY A 109 -3.18 7.02 1.08
N ARG A 110 -3.31 6.01 0.21
CA ARG A 110 -4.00 6.15 -1.09
C ARG A 110 -5.46 6.57 -0.96
N ASP A 111 -6.17 6.05 0.05
CA ASP A 111 -7.56 6.41 0.33
C ASP A 111 -7.69 7.92 0.60
N GLN A 112 -6.79 8.48 1.42
CA GLN A 112 -6.75 9.91 1.70
C GLN A 112 -6.41 10.75 0.47
N HIS A 113 -5.46 10.29 -0.36
CA HIS A 113 -5.16 10.93 -1.64
C HIS A 113 -6.40 10.95 -2.56
N ASN A 114 -7.06 9.81 -2.74
CA ASN A 114 -8.24 9.69 -3.60
C ASN A 114 -9.40 10.55 -3.08
N MET A 115 -9.60 10.65 -1.76
CA MET A 115 -10.61 11.54 -1.18
C MET A 115 -10.34 13.02 -1.46
N ASN A 116 -9.08 13.44 -1.58
CA ASN A 116 -8.74 14.79 -2.01
C ASN A 116 -9.04 15.02 -3.50
N LEU A 117 -8.81 14.01 -4.35
CA LEU A 117 -9.21 14.06 -5.76
C LEU A 117 -10.73 14.18 -5.89
N ILE A 118 -11.48 13.38 -5.13
CA ILE A 118 -12.94 13.45 -5.06
C ILE A 118 -13.37 14.86 -4.67
N LYS A 119 -12.83 15.42 -3.59
CA LYS A 119 -13.15 16.78 -3.13
C LYS A 119 -13.02 17.82 -4.25
N ALA A 120 -11.94 17.74 -5.04
CA ALA A 120 -11.68 18.66 -6.14
C ALA A 120 -12.71 18.56 -7.29
N GLN A 121 -13.36 17.40 -7.45
CA GLN A 121 -14.37 17.15 -8.49
C GLN A 121 -15.80 17.49 -8.06
N LEU A 122 -16.03 17.76 -6.78
CA LEU A 122 -17.39 18.01 -6.24
C LEU A 122 -17.82 19.49 -6.33
N SER A 123 -16.94 20.39 -6.76
CA SER A 123 -17.24 21.84 -6.84
C SER A 123 -17.88 22.38 -5.56
N LEU A 124 -17.32 22.00 -4.41
CA LEU A 124 -17.84 22.34 -3.09
C LEU A 124 -17.73 23.84 -2.82
N ASP A 125 -18.73 24.41 -2.16
CA ASP A 125 -18.59 25.75 -1.58
C ASP A 125 -17.62 25.76 -0.38
N SER A 126 -17.34 26.96 0.16
CA SER A 126 -16.41 27.12 1.29
C SER A 126 -16.83 26.35 2.55
N LEU A 127 -18.13 26.32 2.86
CA LEU A 127 -18.65 25.64 4.05
C LEU A 127 -18.63 24.12 3.85
N GLN A 128 -19.06 23.65 2.68
CA GLN A 128 -19.01 22.24 2.29
C GLN A 128 -17.57 21.73 2.31
N THR A 129 -16.61 22.50 1.78
CA THR A 129 -15.18 22.17 1.78
C THR A 129 -14.66 21.95 3.21
N LYS A 130 -14.93 22.90 4.12
CA LYS A 130 -14.52 22.79 5.53
C LYS A 130 -15.10 21.56 6.21
N LYS A 131 -16.39 21.28 6.00
CA LYS A 131 -17.06 20.10 6.56
C LYS A 131 -16.48 18.79 5.99
N PHE A 132 -16.22 18.75 4.68
CA PHE A 132 -15.61 17.60 4.02
C PHE A 132 -14.21 17.30 4.57
N GLU A 133 -13.37 18.32 4.72
CA GLU A 133 -12.03 18.18 5.27
C GLU A 133 -12.04 17.77 6.74
N ALA A 134 -12.92 18.38 7.56
CA ALA A 134 -13.05 18.04 8.97
C ALA A 134 -13.47 16.57 9.16
N ALA A 135 -14.45 16.10 8.39
CA ALA A 135 -14.92 14.72 8.46
C ALA A 135 -13.85 13.71 8.03
N ASN A 136 -13.13 13.98 6.93
CA ASN A 136 -12.02 13.13 6.51
C ASN A 136 -10.87 13.14 7.52
N LYS A 137 -10.51 14.31 8.07
CA LYS A 137 -9.47 14.41 9.09
C LYS A 137 -9.84 13.62 10.34
N ALA A 138 -11.08 13.71 10.80
CA ALA A 138 -11.57 12.93 11.94
C ALA A 138 -11.51 11.42 11.64
N PHE A 139 -12.01 11.01 10.47
CA PHE A 139 -11.98 9.62 10.01
C PHE A 139 -10.56 9.05 9.98
N TYR A 140 -9.62 9.69 9.28
CA TYR A 140 -8.25 9.16 9.15
C TYR A 140 -7.46 9.23 10.45
N THR A 141 -7.68 10.25 11.29
CA THR A 141 -7.09 10.30 12.63
C THR A 141 -7.51 9.09 13.46
N THR A 142 -8.82 8.78 13.47
CA THR A 142 -9.35 7.62 14.19
C THR A 142 -8.84 6.31 13.60
N LEU A 143 -8.86 6.17 12.27
CA LEU A 143 -8.39 4.97 11.58
C LEU A 143 -6.92 4.67 11.93
N ILE A 144 -6.03 5.66 11.76
CA ILE A 144 -4.59 5.52 12.04
C ILE A 144 -4.33 5.28 13.52
N GLY A 145 -5.03 6.00 14.41
CA GLY A 145 -4.87 5.85 15.86
C GLY A 145 -5.24 4.45 16.38
N ASN A 146 -6.03 3.70 15.63
CA ASN A 146 -6.49 2.36 15.97
C ASN A 146 -5.83 1.25 15.14
N HIS A 147 -4.81 1.58 14.34
CA HIS A 147 -4.15 0.66 13.41
C HIS A 147 -3.70 -0.67 14.04
N ASP A 148 -3.09 -0.59 15.22
CA ASP A 148 -2.53 -1.78 15.87
C ASP A 148 -3.61 -2.82 16.25
N TYR A 149 -4.89 -2.44 16.35
CA TYR A 149 -5.98 -3.38 16.65
C TYR A 149 -6.34 -4.30 15.48
N TYR A 150 -6.24 -3.77 14.25
CA TYR A 150 -6.61 -4.48 13.02
C TYR A 150 -5.41 -4.86 12.15
N HIS A 151 -4.18 -4.48 12.51
CA HIS A 151 -2.98 -4.79 11.73
C HIS A 151 -2.86 -6.29 11.40
N GLY A 152 -2.83 -6.59 10.10
CA GLY A 152 -2.74 -7.95 9.58
C GLY A 152 -4.05 -8.75 9.68
N LYS A 153 -5.18 -8.07 9.92
CA LYS A 153 -6.51 -8.67 10.05
C LYS A 153 -7.47 -7.93 9.10
N PRO A 154 -7.46 -8.26 7.79
CA PRO A 154 -8.19 -7.49 6.78
C PRO A 154 -9.70 -7.44 7.03
N ASP A 155 -10.30 -8.51 7.55
CA ASP A 155 -11.73 -8.53 7.87
C ASP A 155 -12.07 -7.55 9.02
N VAL A 156 -11.20 -7.49 10.03
CA VAL A 156 -11.34 -6.56 11.17
C VAL A 156 -11.14 -5.12 10.69
N TYR A 157 -10.15 -4.89 9.82
CA TYR A 157 -9.96 -3.59 9.18
C TYR A 157 -11.21 -3.15 8.42
N LEU A 158 -11.77 -4.01 7.56
CA LEU A 158 -12.93 -3.67 6.74
C LEU A 158 -14.17 -3.40 7.59
N GLN A 159 -14.40 -4.19 8.64
CA GLN A 159 -15.48 -3.94 9.58
C GLN A 159 -15.29 -2.59 10.28
N TYR A 160 -14.10 -2.36 10.87
CA TYR A 160 -13.81 -1.14 11.60
C TYR A 160 -13.91 0.10 10.71
N TYR A 161 -13.34 0.04 9.50
CA TYR A 161 -13.44 1.10 8.49
C TYR A 161 -14.90 1.48 8.25
N LYS A 162 -15.78 0.49 8.01
CA LYS A 162 -17.22 0.73 7.76
C LYS A 162 -17.90 1.40 8.95
N GLU A 163 -17.62 0.93 10.16
CA GLU A 163 -18.20 1.48 11.39
C GLU A 163 -17.85 2.97 11.55
N ILE A 164 -16.57 3.33 11.38
CA ILE A 164 -16.16 4.73 11.52
C ILE A 164 -16.51 5.59 10.28
N ASP A 165 -16.66 4.98 9.09
CA ASP A 165 -17.08 5.69 7.86
C ASP A 165 -18.56 6.10 7.93
N ALA A 166 -19.41 5.38 8.66
CA ALA A 166 -20.84 5.66 8.74
C ALA A 166 -21.15 7.13 9.12
N ASN A 167 -20.40 7.68 10.08
CA ASN A 167 -20.56 9.08 10.49
C ASN A 167 -20.10 10.07 9.39
N ARG A 168 -19.01 9.74 8.68
CA ARG A 168 -18.51 10.53 7.55
C ARG A 168 -19.52 10.54 6.40
N GLN A 169 -20.07 9.38 6.05
CA GLN A 169 -21.09 9.23 5.01
C GLN A 169 -22.37 10.00 5.36
N ASN A 170 -22.88 9.86 6.59
CA ASN A 170 -24.08 10.56 7.03
C ASN A 170 -23.95 12.08 6.91
N LEU A 171 -22.77 12.63 7.24
CA LEU A 171 -22.51 14.06 7.06
C LEU A 171 -22.54 14.45 5.57
N PHE A 172 -21.93 13.65 4.71
CA PHE A 172 -21.87 13.92 3.27
C PHE A 172 -23.26 13.90 2.64
N GLU A 173 -24.10 12.92 3.00
CA GLU A 173 -25.49 12.84 2.56
C GLU A 173 -26.31 14.09 2.94
N LYS A 174 -26.03 14.69 4.10
CA LYS A 174 -26.74 15.88 4.60
C LYS A 174 -26.23 17.19 3.99
N MET A 175 -24.96 17.27 3.64
CA MET A 175 -24.33 18.54 3.24
C MET A 175 -24.16 18.71 1.73
N LEU A 176 -24.09 17.61 0.99
CA LEU A 176 -23.93 17.62 -0.46
C LEU A 176 -25.29 17.77 -1.15
N THR A 177 -25.31 18.45 -2.28
CA THR A 177 -26.47 18.40 -3.17
C THR A 177 -26.62 16.99 -3.76
N LYS A 178 -27.79 16.69 -4.32
CA LYS A 178 -28.04 15.40 -4.99
C LYS A 178 -27.00 15.10 -6.09
N GLU A 179 -26.65 16.11 -6.87
CA GLU A 179 -25.65 15.98 -7.94
C GLU A 179 -24.25 15.70 -7.38
N GLN A 180 -23.83 16.47 -6.37
CA GLN A 180 -22.55 16.25 -5.69
C GLN A 180 -22.49 14.86 -5.05
N LEU A 181 -23.56 14.41 -4.38
CA LEU A 181 -23.62 13.10 -3.76
C LEU A 181 -23.53 11.96 -4.79
N ASN A 182 -24.18 12.11 -5.95
CA ASN A 182 -24.07 11.14 -7.04
C ASN A 182 -22.63 11.06 -7.59
N THR A 183 -22.00 12.20 -7.83
CA THR A 183 -20.58 12.26 -8.26
C THR A 183 -19.66 11.67 -7.20
N TYR A 184 -19.90 11.99 -5.93
CA TYR A 184 -19.17 11.43 -4.80
C TYR A 184 -19.24 9.90 -4.79
N ASN A 185 -20.45 9.32 -4.86
CA ASN A 185 -20.64 7.87 -4.83
C ASN A 185 -20.01 7.16 -6.04
N LYS A 186 -20.11 7.75 -7.23
CA LYS A 186 -19.46 7.24 -8.44
C LYS A 186 -17.94 7.18 -8.25
N LEU A 187 -17.32 8.30 -7.85
CA LEU A 187 -15.87 8.38 -7.66
C LEU A 187 -15.39 7.52 -6.49
N LYS A 188 -16.17 7.42 -5.41
CA LYS A 188 -15.90 6.52 -4.27
C LYS A 188 -15.76 5.08 -4.75
N SER A 189 -16.67 4.62 -5.61
CA SER A 189 -16.62 3.28 -6.20
C SER A 189 -15.44 3.12 -7.17
N GLU A 190 -15.19 4.11 -8.03
CA GLU A 190 -14.08 4.09 -9.00
C GLU A 190 -12.72 3.99 -8.31
N TYR A 191 -12.52 4.78 -7.26
CA TYR A 191 -11.30 4.78 -6.45
C TYR A 191 -11.24 3.66 -5.40
N LYS A 192 -12.26 2.81 -5.32
CA LYS A 192 -12.34 1.68 -4.37
C LYS A 192 -12.12 2.10 -2.91
N ILE A 193 -12.68 3.25 -2.53
CA ILE A 193 -12.51 3.81 -1.18
C ILE A 193 -12.99 2.82 -0.13
N GLY A 194 -12.13 2.52 0.86
CA GLY A 194 -12.43 1.61 1.96
C GLY A 194 -12.54 0.13 1.61
N GLN A 195 -11.98 -0.31 0.48
CA GLN A 195 -12.06 -1.70 0.06
C GLN A 195 -10.82 -2.54 0.41
N ASN A 196 -9.68 -1.91 0.71
CA ASN A 196 -8.42 -2.62 0.95
C ASN A 196 -7.61 -1.96 2.08
N GLU A 197 -7.00 -2.78 2.94
CA GLU A 197 -5.88 -2.37 3.80
C GLU A 197 -4.59 -2.23 2.96
N HIS A 198 -4.49 -3.00 1.85
CA HIS A 198 -3.42 -3.02 0.84
C HIS A 198 -3.96 -3.39 -0.57
#